data_AF-X5X203-F1
#
_entry.id   AF-X5X203-F1
#
_cell.length_a   1.000
_cell.length_b   1.000
_cell.length_c   1.000
_cell.angle_alpha   90.00
_cell.angle_beta   90.00
_cell.angle_gamma   90.00
#
_symmetry.space_group_name_H-M   'P 1'
#
loop_
_entity.id
_entity.type
_entity.pdbx_description
1 polymer ?
#
loop_
_entity_poly.entity_id
_entity_poly.type
_entity_poly.pdbx_seq_one_letter_code
_entity_poly.pdbx_strand_id
1 'polypeptide(L)'
;MPGETFLVRPNGPGPQVHDHILLRLSGRWPAPSILRVAVERASLLSIVGQGFGVTLLGAASSLSPVAGVRFLPIADEPERVVFSAVWSPFNRSTALRNLLDLAEAMRR
;
A
#
# COMPACT_ATOMS: atom_id res chain seq x y z
N MET A 1 13.57 6.75 11.82
CA MET A 1 14.72 5.91 12.20
C MET A 1 15.65 5.82 11.01
N PRO A 2 16.81 6.49 11.01
CA PRO A 2 17.78 6.35 9.91
C PRO A 2 18.32 4.90 9.90
N GLY A 3 18.26 4.23 8.74
CA GLY A 3 18.87 2.90 8.54
C GLY A 3 17.93 1.71 8.36
N GLU A 4 16.61 1.88 8.39
CA GLU A 4 15.69 0.76 8.12
C GLU A 4 15.58 0.42 6.62
N THR A 5 15.45 -0.87 6.31
CA THR A 5 15.19 -1.36 4.95
C THR A 5 13.69 -1.43 4.70
N PHE A 6 13.24 -0.73 3.66
CA PHE A 6 11.88 -0.81 3.17
C PHE A 6 11.69 -2.03 2.30
N LEU A 7 10.74 -2.88 2.67
CA LEU A 7 10.35 -4.07 1.92
C LEU A 7 9.12 -3.73 1.07
N VAL A 8 9.23 -3.90 -0.25
CA VAL A 8 8.17 -3.54 -1.20
C VAL A 8 7.87 -4.71 -2.11
N ARG A 9 6.59 -4.97 -2.39
CA ARG A 9 6.20 -6.01 -3.36
C ARG A 9 6.43 -5.50 -4.78
N PRO A 10 6.73 -6.37 -5.76
CA PRO A 10 6.82 -5.96 -7.16
C PRO A 10 5.46 -5.72 -7.81
N ASN A 11 4.39 -6.33 -7.26
CA ASN A 11 3.06 -6.37 -7.86
C ASN A 11 1.99 -5.70 -6.98
N GLY A 12 0.79 -5.54 -7.54
CA GLY A 12 -0.33 -4.91 -6.86
C GLY A 12 -0.03 -3.44 -6.52
N PRO A 13 -0.24 -2.97 -5.27
CA PRO A 13 0.09 -1.60 -4.86
C PRO A 13 1.60 -1.34 -4.67
N GLY A 14 2.44 -2.34 -4.97
CA GLY A 14 3.89 -2.31 -4.73
C GLY A 14 4.62 -1.15 -5.42
N PRO A 15 4.45 -0.92 -6.73
CA PRO A 15 5.04 0.23 -7.41
C PRO A 15 4.66 1.58 -6.79
N GLN A 16 3.39 1.76 -6.43
CA GLN A 16 2.92 3.00 -5.78
C GLN A 16 3.58 3.19 -4.41
N VAL A 17 3.73 2.12 -3.63
CA VAL A 17 4.44 2.17 -2.34
C VAL A 17 5.91 2.54 -2.53
N HIS A 18 6.59 1.95 -3.51
CA HIS A 18 7.97 2.26 -3.83
C HIS A 18 8.14 3.75 -4.17
N ASP A 19 7.29 4.27 -5.06
CA ASP A 19 7.38 5.66 -5.52
C ASP A 19 7.04 6.63 -4.38
N HIS A 20 6.09 6.27 -3.53
CA HIS A 20 5.76 7.06 -2.33
C HIS A 20 6.93 7.16 -1.34
N ILE A 21 7.65 6.06 -1.12
CA ILE A 21 8.86 6.04 -0.27
C ILE A 21 9.94 6.96 -0.87
N LEU A 22 10.18 6.87 -2.18
CA LEU A 22 11.15 7.71 -2.87
C LEU A 22 10.79 9.19 -2.79
N LEU A 23 9.52 9.55 -3.02
CA LEU A 23 9.05 10.93 -2.92
C LEU A 23 9.23 11.48 -1.51
N ARG A 24 8.79 10.75 -0.47
CA ARG A 24 8.89 11.18 0.94
C ARG A 24 10.32 11.32 1.43
N LEU A 25 11.22 10.47 0.97
CA LEU A 25 12.60 10.43 1.42
C LEU A 25 13.56 11.10 0.42
N SER A 26 13.01 11.77 -0.60
CA SER A 26 13.78 12.54 -1.57
C SER A 26 14.63 13.61 -0.84
N GLY A 27 15.86 13.80 -1.32
CA GLY A 27 16.80 14.76 -0.74
C GLY A 27 17.41 14.36 0.62
N ARG A 28 17.03 13.21 1.20
CA ARG A 28 17.70 12.67 2.40
C ARG A 28 18.93 11.86 2.02
N TRP A 29 20.02 12.08 2.76
CA TRP A 29 21.25 11.28 2.64
C TRP A 29 21.55 10.57 3.97
N PRO A 30 21.90 9.27 3.95
CA PRO A 30 21.94 8.39 2.79
C PRO A 30 20.55 8.10 2.21
N ALA A 31 20.51 7.71 0.94
CA ALA A 31 19.29 7.30 0.26
C ALA A 31 18.62 6.12 1.01
N PRO A 32 17.28 6.01 0.98
CA PRO A 32 16.59 4.89 1.62
C PRO A 32 16.98 3.55 1.01
N SER A 33 17.18 2.54 1.86
CA SER A 33 17.33 1.15 1.43
C SER A 33 15.96 0.59 1.08
N ILE A 34 15.74 0.21 -0.18
CA ILE A 34 14.47 -0.37 -0.65
C ILE A 34 14.75 -1.73 -1.29
N LEU A 35 14.19 -2.79 -0.72
CA LEU A 35 14.29 -4.15 -1.21
C LEU A 35 12.94 -4.60 -1.78
N ARG A 36 12.97 -5.07 -3.04
CA ARG A 36 11.80 -5.67 -3.68
C ARG A 36 11.72 -7.15 -3.32
N VAL A 37 10.61 -7.56 -2.70
CA VAL A 37 10.39 -8.94 -2.25
C VAL A 37 9.16 -9.50 -2.97
N ALA A 38 9.37 -10.49 -3.83
CA ALA A 38 8.33 -11.11 -4.65
C ALA A 38 7.48 -12.12 -3.85
N VAL A 39 6.74 -11.61 -2.86
CA VAL A 39 5.89 -12.42 -1.98
C VAL A 39 4.49 -11.79 -1.82
N GLU A 40 3.54 -12.61 -1.38
CA GLU A 40 2.20 -12.14 -1.06
C GLU A 40 2.15 -11.25 0.20
N ARG A 41 1.04 -10.52 0.38
CA ARG A 41 0.87 -9.59 1.51
C ARG A 41 1.12 -10.27 2.85
N ALA A 42 0.55 -11.46 3.07
CA ALA A 42 0.68 -12.18 4.34
C ALA A 42 2.14 -12.53 4.64
N SER A 43 2.86 -13.05 3.64
CA SER A 43 4.28 -13.39 3.76
C SER A 43 5.14 -12.14 4.00
N LEU A 44 4.87 -11.03 3.30
CA LEU A 44 5.56 -9.76 3.55
C LEU A 44 5.40 -9.30 5.00
N LEU A 45 4.17 -9.36 5.53
CA LEU A 45 3.89 -8.98 6.91
C LEU A 45 4.54 -9.93 7.93
N SER A 46 4.66 -11.21 7.62
CA SER A 46 5.43 -12.15 8.44
C SER A 46 6.92 -11.80 8.48
N ILE A 47 7.51 -11.43 7.34
CA ILE A 47 8.91 -10.98 7.26
C ILE A 47 9.12 -9.70 8.08
N VAL A 48 8.19 -8.75 8.00
CA VAL A 48 8.21 -7.53 8.83
C VAL A 48 8.09 -7.88 10.32
N GLY A 49 7.17 -8.78 10.68
CA GLY A 49 6.98 -9.22 12.07
C GLY A 49 8.19 -9.96 12.66
N GLN A 50 9.06 -10.50 11.81
CA GLN A 50 10.35 -11.10 12.19
C GLN A 50 11.49 -10.07 12.29
N GLY A 51 11.25 -8.80 11.95
CA GLY A 51 12.22 -7.71 12.11
C GLY A 51 13.17 -7.49 10.93
N PHE A 52 12.92 -8.07 9.76
CA PHE A 52 13.78 -7.91 8.58
C PHE A 52 13.66 -6.54 7.88
N GLY A 53 12.70 -5.70 8.30
CA GLY A 53 12.49 -4.37 7.75
C GLY A 53 11.08 -3.86 8.00
N VAL A 54 10.73 -2.79 7.29
CA VAL A 54 9.42 -2.14 7.38
C VAL A 54 8.76 -2.04 6.02
N THR A 55 7.45 -1.79 5.98
CA THR A 55 6.73 -1.60 4.73
C THR A 55 5.63 -0.56 4.91
N LEU A 56 5.21 0.08 3.82
CA LEU A 56 4.05 0.98 3.82
C LEU A 56 2.83 0.24 3.28
N LEU A 57 1.69 0.47 3.90
CA LEU A 57 0.42 -0.14 3.55
C LEU A 57 -0.69 0.90 3.66
N GLY A 58 -1.73 0.77 2.83
CA GLY A 58 -2.95 1.55 3.01
C GLY A 58 -3.60 1.25 4.36
N ALA A 59 -4.19 2.28 4.99
CA ALA A 59 -4.69 2.23 6.36
C ALA A 59 -5.66 1.06 6.63
N ALA A 60 -6.47 0.66 5.64
CA ALA A 60 -7.37 -0.49 5.73
C ALA A 60 -6.64 -1.80 6.07
N SER A 61 -5.34 -1.92 5.79
CA SER A 61 -4.54 -3.09 6.17
C SER A 61 -4.42 -3.29 7.68
N SER A 62 -4.57 -2.24 8.48
CA SER A 62 -4.54 -2.30 9.95
C SER A 62 -5.78 -2.98 10.54
N LEU A 63 -6.87 -3.11 9.78
CA LEU A 63 -8.09 -3.81 10.19
C LEU A 63 -7.90 -5.33 10.33
N SER A 64 -6.80 -5.86 9.79
CA SER A 64 -6.40 -7.27 9.94
C SER A 64 -5.03 -7.34 10.61
N PRO A 65 -4.98 -7.37 11.96
CA PRO A 65 -3.74 -7.45 12.71
C PRO A 65 -2.92 -8.70 12.35
N VAL A 66 -1.60 -8.59 12.43
CA VAL A 66 -0.67 -9.70 12.24
C VAL A 66 0.26 -9.75 13.45
N ALA A 67 0.47 -10.94 14.01
CA ALA A 67 1.35 -11.12 15.16
C ALA A 67 2.77 -10.60 14.84
N GLY A 68 3.38 -9.88 15.80
CA GLY A 68 4.70 -9.29 15.63
C GLY A 68 4.73 -8.00 14.79
N VAL A 69 3.61 -7.57 14.20
CA VAL A 69 3.55 -6.34 13.40
C VAL A 69 2.85 -5.22 14.17
N ARG A 70 3.54 -4.08 14.29
CA ARG A 70 2.95 -2.83 14.79
C ARG A 70 2.66 -1.90 13.62
N PHE A 71 1.41 -1.48 13.47
CA PHE A 71 1.03 -0.44 12.52
C PHE A 71 1.22 0.94 13.14
N LEU A 72 1.93 1.82 12.45
CA LEU A 72 2.15 3.20 12.86
C LEU A 72 1.51 4.13 11.81
N PRO A 73 0.62 5.06 12.21
CA PRO A 73 0.09 6.03 11.28
C PRO A 73 1.18 7.05 10.93
N ILE A 74 1.17 7.48 9.67
CA ILE A 74 2.00 8.59 9.21
C ILE A 74 1.17 9.87 9.40
N ALA A 75 1.47 10.61 10.46
CA ALA A 75 0.64 11.73 10.91
C ALA A 75 0.63 12.92 9.95
N ASP A 76 1.73 13.11 9.21
CA ASP A 76 1.92 14.19 8.25
C ASP A 76 1.60 13.76 6.82
N GLU A 77 0.83 12.68 6.60
CA GLU A 77 0.44 12.24 5.27
C GLU A 77 -0.66 13.16 4.70
N PRO A 78 -0.33 14.02 3.72
CA PRO A 78 -1.27 15.06 3.28
C PRO A 78 -2.33 14.51 2.32
N GLU A 79 -2.05 13.40 1.64
CA GLU A 79 -2.89 12.85 0.58
C GLU A 79 -3.41 11.45 0.93
N ARG A 80 -4.70 11.23 0.65
CA ARG A 80 -5.29 9.90 0.69
C ARG A 80 -4.87 9.14 -0.57
N VAL A 81 -4.43 7.90 -0.40
CA VAL A 81 -4.21 7.00 -1.55
C VAL A 81 -5.53 6.83 -2.31
N VAL A 82 -5.54 7.26 -3.57
CA VAL A 82 -6.71 7.14 -4.45
C VAL A 82 -6.75 5.74 -5.04
N PHE A 83 -7.89 5.06 -4.88
CA PHE A 83 -8.19 3.82 -5.57
C PHE A 83 -9.11 4.13 -6.75
N SER A 84 -8.75 3.60 -7.91
CA SER A 84 -9.53 3.76 -9.14
C SER A 84 -9.95 2.40 -9.68
N ALA A 85 -11.18 2.31 -10.16
CA ALA A 85 -11.62 1.20 -11.00
C ALA A 85 -11.52 1.61 -12.48
N VAL A 86 -11.13 0.67 -13.34
CA VAL A 86 -11.07 0.89 -14.80
C VAL A 86 -11.93 -0.16 -15.50
N TRP A 87 -12.65 0.26 -16.52
CA TRP A 87 -13.49 -0.62 -17.34
C TRP A 87 -13.47 -0.16 -18.79
N SER A 88 -13.78 -1.08 -19.71
CA SER A 88 -13.94 -0.72 -21.12
C SER A 88 -15.12 0.26 -21.28
N PRO A 89 -14.97 1.34 -22.06
CA PRO A 89 -16.08 2.26 -22.35
C PRO A 89 -17.23 1.56 -23.10
N PHE A 90 -16.97 0.40 -23.70
CA PHE A 90 -17.98 -0.40 -24.40
C PHE A 90 -18.69 -1.44 -23.52
N ASN A 91 -18.30 -1.56 -22.24
CA ASN A 91 -18.94 -2.51 -21.33
C ASN A 91 -20.34 -2.01 -20.91
N ARG A 92 -21.39 -2.69 -21.41
CA ARG A 92 -22.80 -2.38 -21.12
C ARG A 92 -23.44 -3.34 -20.11
N SER A 93 -22.66 -4.14 -19.41
CA SER A 93 -23.17 -5.12 -18.45
C SER A 93 -23.95 -4.47 -17.31
N THR A 94 -25.13 -5.02 -17.01
CA THR A 94 -25.93 -4.64 -15.83
C THR A 94 -25.14 -4.84 -14.53
N ALA A 95 -24.29 -5.88 -14.47
CA ALA A 95 -23.48 -6.14 -13.28
C ALA A 95 -22.49 -5.00 -12.98
N LEU A 96 -21.86 -4.43 -14.02
CA LEU A 96 -20.95 -3.29 -13.85
C LEU A 96 -21.71 -2.05 -13.37
N ARG A 97 -22.88 -1.76 -13.96
CA ARG A 97 -23.71 -0.63 -13.55
C ARG A 97 -24.13 -0.73 -12.09
N ASN A 98 -24.67 -1.89 -11.70
CA ASN A 98 -25.08 -2.15 -10.32
C ASN A 98 -23.91 -2.02 -9.33
N LEU A 99 -22.70 -2.46 -9.72
CA LEU A 99 -21.50 -2.32 -8.90
C LEU A 99 -21.10 -0.85 -8.71
N LEU A 100 -21.15 -0.04 -9.77
CA LEU A 100 -20.84 1.38 -9.71
C LEU A 100 -21.88 2.16 -8.89
N ASP A 101 -23.16 1.85 -9.06
CA ASP A 101 -24.25 2.43 -8.25
C ASP A 101 -24.06 2.11 -6.76
N LEU A 102 -23.68 0.88 -6.43
CA LEU A 102 -23.36 0.48 -5.06
C LEU A 102 -22.13 1.24 -4.53
N ALA A 103 -21.07 1.36 -5.32
CA ALA A 103 -19.87 2.08 -4.92
C ALA A 103 -20.16 3.57 -4.62
N GLU A 104 -21.00 4.22 -5.43
CA GLU A 104 -21.43 5.60 -5.18
C GLU A 104 -22.27 5.70 -3.90
N ALA A 105 -23.18 4.76 -3.65
CA ALA A 105 -23.95 4.70 -2.41
C ALA A 105 -23.07 4.48 -1.15
N MET A 106 -21.91 3.84 -1.32
CA MET A 106 -20.93 3.58 -0.26
C MET A 106 -19.92 4.73 -0.07
N ARG A 107 -19.94 5.77 -0.91
CA ARG A 107 -19.07 6.94 -0.83
C ARG A 107 -19.43 7.81 0.39
N ARG A 108 -19.00 7.36 1.57
CA ARG A 108 -19.02 8.15 2.82
C ARG A 108 -17.80 9.05 2.93
#